data_AF-A0A3N5KVR0-F1
#
_entry.id   AF-A0A3N5KVR0-F1
#
_cell.length_a   1.000
_cell.length_b   1.000
_cell.length_c   1.000
_cell.angle_alpha   90.00
_cell.angle_beta   90.00
_cell.angle_gamma   90.00
#
_symmetry.space_group_name_H-M   'P 1'
#
loop_
_entity.id
_entity.type
_entity.pdbx_description
1 polymer ?
#
loop_
_entity_poly.entity_id
_entity_poly.type
_entity_poly.pdbx_seq_one_letter_code
_entity_poly.pdbx_strand_id
1 'polypeptide(L)'
;MTYNRDSQSDDGAGMQVLAIADDTTGALEVGAQFAADGVRSLVTVKLRLAGEAAALVVDTQTRHAHAARARHRAAQIAAMAREAGIPYLYKKTDSTLRGNIAAEF
;
A
#
# COMPACT_ATOMS: atom_id res chain seq x y z
N MET A 1 -8.79 8.80 41.33
CA MET A 1 -8.96 9.63 40.13
C MET A 1 -8.90 8.67 38.94
N THR A 2 -10.06 8.13 38.58
CA THR A 2 -10.24 7.15 37.51
C THR A 2 -10.25 7.88 36.17
N TYR A 3 -9.37 7.50 35.25
CA TYR A 3 -9.53 7.88 33.84
C TYR A 3 -10.05 6.66 33.10
N ASN A 4 -11.35 6.70 32.87
CA ASN A 4 -12.09 5.79 32.02
C ASN A 4 -11.67 6.06 30.56
N ARG A 5 -11.23 5.02 29.85
CA ARG A 5 -11.03 5.05 28.40
C ARG A 5 -11.54 3.77 27.76
N ASP A 6 -12.70 3.31 28.21
CA ASP A 6 -13.55 2.47 27.38
C ASP A 6 -14.38 3.37 26.47
N SER A 7 -13.92 3.55 25.23
CA SER A 7 -14.79 3.73 24.05
C SER A 7 -13.95 3.93 22.80
N GLN A 8 -13.38 2.85 22.28
CA GLN A 8 -13.35 2.66 20.84
C GLN A 8 -13.29 1.16 20.57
N SER A 9 -14.49 0.64 20.30
CA SER A 9 -14.68 -0.64 19.65
C SER A 9 -13.93 -0.61 18.31
N ASP A 10 -12.92 -1.45 18.17
CA ASP A 10 -12.27 -1.71 16.87
C ASP A 10 -13.19 -2.63 16.06
N ASP A 11 -14.35 -2.08 15.71
CA ASP A 11 -15.38 -2.71 14.89
C ASP A 11 -14.86 -2.84 13.47
N GLY A 12 -14.25 -3.97 13.12
CA GLY A 12 -14.09 -4.46 11.74
C GLY A 12 -13.56 -3.43 10.74
N ALA A 13 -12.50 -2.70 11.08
CA ALA A 13 -11.98 -1.62 10.25
C ALA A 13 -11.58 -2.13 8.86
N GLY A 14 -12.29 -1.69 7.83
CA GLY A 14 -11.93 -1.92 6.43
C GLY A 14 -10.52 -1.43 6.12
N MET A 15 -9.97 -1.83 4.98
CA MET A 15 -8.61 -1.50 4.56
C MET A 15 -8.30 0.01 4.69
N GLN A 16 -7.31 0.36 5.49
CA GLN A 16 -6.94 1.75 5.82
C GLN A 16 -5.80 2.28 4.96
N VAL A 17 -4.85 1.41 4.59
CA VAL A 17 -3.65 1.79 3.85
C VAL A 17 -3.52 0.97 2.58
N LEU A 18 -3.24 1.65 1.48
CA LEU A 18 -2.79 1.02 0.25
C LEU A 18 -1.38 1.53 -0.10
N ALA A 19 -0.41 0.62 -0.10
CA ALA A 19 0.95 0.88 -0.49
C ALA A 19 1.22 0.43 -1.94
N ILE A 20 2.00 1.20 -2.69
CA ILE A 20 2.45 0.89 -4.05
C ILE A 20 3.96 0.79 -4.01
N ALA A 21 4.53 -0.34 -4.42
CA ALA A 21 5.98 -0.52 -4.56
C ALA A 21 6.33 -0.85 -6.03
N ASP A 22 7.44 -0.33 -6.52
CA ASP A 22 7.94 -0.56 -7.89
C ASP A 22 8.61 -1.93 -8.06
N ASP A 23 8.98 -2.59 -6.95
CA ASP A 23 9.63 -3.89 -6.90
C ASP A 23 9.24 -4.72 -5.67
N THR A 24 9.58 -6.02 -5.74
CA THR A 24 9.24 -7.02 -4.72
C THR A 24 9.96 -6.81 -3.39
N THR A 25 11.22 -6.37 -3.38
CA THR A 25 11.98 -6.15 -2.14
C THR A 25 11.37 -4.99 -1.36
N GLY A 26 11.12 -3.86 -2.01
CA GLY A 26 10.44 -2.72 -1.41
C GLY A 26 9.03 -3.05 -0.92
N ALA A 27 8.29 -3.90 -1.65
CA ALA A 27 6.98 -4.36 -1.22
C ALA A 27 7.03 -5.20 0.07
N LEU A 28 7.98 -6.15 0.14
CA LEU A 28 8.16 -7.00 1.31
C LEU A 28 8.70 -6.25 2.52
N GLU A 29 9.59 -5.26 2.32
CA GLU A 29 10.05 -4.37 3.39
C GLU A 29 8.88 -3.64 4.05
N VAL A 30 7.98 -3.07 3.26
CA VAL A 30 6.79 -2.38 3.75
C VAL A 30 5.84 -3.35 4.47
N GLY A 31 5.59 -4.52 3.89
CA GLY A 31 4.77 -5.55 4.53
C GLY A 31 5.34 -6.02 5.87
N ALA A 32 6.67 -6.20 5.96
CA ALA A 32 7.36 -6.58 7.19
C ALA A 32 7.28 -5.49 8.26
N GLN A 33 7.39 -4.21 7.89
CA GLN A 33 7.20 -3.09 8.82
C GLN A 33 5.77 -3.06 9.38
N PHE A 34 4.75 -3.19 8.52
CA PHE A 34 3.37 -3.31 9.00
C PHE A 34 3.19 -4.47 9.98
N ALA A 35 3.74 -5.64 9.65
CA ALA A 35 3.65 -6.81 10.54
C ALA A 35 4.36 -6.58 11.88
N ALA A 36 5.51 -5.92 11.88
CA ALA A 36 6.25 -5.58 13.10
C ALA A 36 5.45 -4.64 14.02
N ASP A 37 4.63 -3.76 13.43
CA ASP A 37 3.74 -2.84 14.15
C ASP A 37 2.36 -3.43 14.47
N GLY A 38 2.14 -4.74 14.24
CA GLY A 38 0.88 -5.42 14.51
C GLY A 38 -0.24 -5.14 13.50
N VAL A 39 0.07 -4.48 12.38
CA VAL A 39 -0.88 -4.22 11.30
C VAL A 39 -1.02 -5.45 10.41
N ARG A 40 -2.24 -6.01 10.31
CA ARG A 40 -2.54 -7.09 9.37
C ARG A 40 -2.38 -6.57 7.94
N SER A 41 -1.32 -7.02 7.25
CA SER A 41 -1.00 -6.59 5.90
C SER A 41 -1.03 -7.75 4.90
N LEU A 42 -1.32 -7.43 3.63
CA LEU A 42 -1.23 -8.35 2.49
C LEU A 42 -0.29 -7.75 1.45
N VAL A 43 0.69 -8.52 0.98
CA VAL A 43 1.53 -8.15 -0.17
C VAL A 43 1.07 -8.92 -1.40
N THR A 44 0.86 -8.24 -2.53
CA THR A 44 0.34 -8.84 -3.77
C THR A 44 0.91 -8.20 -5.03
N VAL A 45 0.95 -8.97 -6.12
CA VAL A 45 1.21 -8.45 -7.49
C VAL A 45 -0.09 -8.21 -8.28
N LYS A 46 -1.24 -8.56 -7.69
CA LYS A 46 -2.55 -8.45 -8.34
C LYS A 46 -3.17 -7.10 -8.01
N LEU A 47 -3.67 -6.40 -9.03
CA LEU A 47 -4.53 -5.22 -8.86
C LEU A 47 -5.94 -5.65 -8.42
N ARG A 48 -6.07 -6.09 -7.17
CA ARG A 48 -7.36 -6.43 -6.58
C ARG A 48 -7.33 -6.10 -5.09
N LEU A 49 -8.32 -5.33 -4.65
CA LEU A 49 -8.62 -5.19 -3.23
C LEU A 49 -9.24 -6.51 -2.78
N ALA A 50 -8.55 -7.24 -1.90
CA ALA A 50 -9.01 -8.53 -1.41
C ALA A 50 -8.55 -8.76 0.03
N GLY A 51 -9.38 -9.47 0.78
CA GLY A 51 -9.11 -9.84 2.17
C GLY A 51 -9.52 -8.79 3.19
N GLU A 52 -9.44 -9.18 4.46
CA GLU A 52 -9.74 -8.35 5.64
C GLU A 52 -8.47 -7.68 6.21
N ALA A 53 -7.50 -7.42 5.33
CA ALA A 53 -6.24 -6.79 5.70
C ALA A 53 -6.45 -5.29 5.92
N ALA A 54 -5.86 -4.76 6.98
CA ALA A 54 -5.86 -3.33 7.28
C ALA A 54 -4.93 -2.55 6.33
N ALA A 55 -3.90 -3.22 5.79
CA ALA A 55 -2.98 -2.67 4.79
C ALA A 55 -2.80 -3.60 3.59
N LEU A 56 -2.79 -3.05 2.38
CA LEU A 56 -2.45 -3.77 1.15
C LEU A 56 -1.21 -3.16 0.51
N VAL A 57 -0.19 -3.97 0.22
CA VAL A 57 1.00 -3.57 -0.52
C VAL A 57 0.95 -4.19 -1.90
N VAL A 58 0.92 -3.36 -2.93
CA VAL A 58 0.91 -3.79 -4.33
C VAL A 58 2.31 -3.63 -4.92
N ASP A 59 2.96 -4.76 -5.21
CA ASP A 59 4.16 -4.81 -6.05
C ASP A 59 3.74 -4.66 -7.52
N THR A 60 4.13 -3.55 -8.12
CA THR A 60 3.79 -3.22 -9.50
C THR A 60 4.74 -3.83 -10.52
N GLN A 61 5.93 -4.28 -10.08
CA GLN A 61 7.01 -4.79 -10.94
C GLN A 61 7.33 -3.82 -12.10
N THR A 62 7.43 -2.53 -11.79
CA THR A 62 7.60 -1.44 -12.76
C THR A 62 8.98 -0.79 -12.74
N ARG A 63 9.87 -1.18 -11.81
CA ARG A 63 11.23 -0.63 -11.74
C ARG A 63 11.97 -0.62 -13.08
N HIS A 64 11.87 -1.71 -13.84
CA HIS A 64 12.50 -1.86 -15.15
C HIS A 64 11.50 -1.81 -16.31
N ALA A 65 10.26 -1.44 -16.04
CA ALA A 65 9.24 -1.31 -17.08
C ALA A 65 9.42 0.00 -17.87
N HIS A 66 8.73 0.11 -19.00
CA HIS A 66 8.57 1.40 -19.66
C HIS A 66 7.79 2.38 -18.79
N ALA A 67 8.18 3.66 -18.82
CA ALA A 67 7.54 4.74 -18.07
C ALA A 67 6.01 4.79 -18.24
N ALA A 68 5.49 4.55 -19.45
CA ALA A 68 4.05 4.51 -19.70
C ALA A 68 3.33 3.40 -18.91
N ARG A 69 3.95 2.22 -18.78
CA ARG A 69 3.43 1.09 -18.01
C ARG A 69 3.49 1.39 -16.51
N ALA A 70 4.58 1.98 -16.05
CA ALA A 70 4.76 2.42 -14.67
C ALA A 70 3.67 3.41 -14.25
N ARG A 71 3.49 4.48 -15.04
CA ARG A 71 2.42 5.47 -14.88
C ARG A 71 1.04 4.83 -14.83
N HIS A 72 0.73 3.98 -15.81
CA HIS A 72 -0.58 3.36 -15.92
C HIS A 72 -0.91 2.51 -14.68
N ARG A 73 0.04 1.68 -14.22
CA ARG A 73 -0.13 0.85 -13.02
C ARG A 73 -0.35 1.70 -11.76
N ALA A 74 0.49 2.71 -11.54
CA ALA A 74 0.37 3.60 -10.39
C ALA A 74 -0.98 4.33 -10.37
N ALA A 75 -1.40 4.88 -11.53
CA ALA A 75 -2.67 5.58 -11.67
C ALA A 75 -3.88 4.66 -11.44
N GLN A 76 -3.85 3.42 -11.95
CA GLN A 76 -4.91 2.44 -11.71
C GLN A 76 -5.06 2.12 -10.23
N ILE A 77 -3.95 1.91 -9.53
CA ILE A 77 -3.97 1.59 -8.11
C ILE A 77 -4.46 2.79 -7.27
N ALA A 78 -4.01 4.00 -7.60
CA ALA A 78 -4.49 5.21 -6.93
C ALA A 78 -6.00 5.44 -7.15
N ALA A 79 -6.50 5.18 -8.37
CA ALA A 79 -7.93 5.24 -8.67
C ALA A 79 -8.72 4.20 -7.86
N MET A 80 -8.24 2.95 -7.81
CA MET A 80 -8.85 1.90 -6.98
C MET A 80 -8.90 2.28 -5.50
N ALA A 81 -7.82 2.87 -4.96
CA ALA A 81 -7.77 3.31 -3.57
C ALA A 81 -8.82 4.40 -3.29
N ARG A 82 -8.93 5.38 -4.20
CA ARG A 82 -9.93 6.47 -4.11
C ARG A 82 -11.37 5.93 -4.20
N GLU A 83 -11.64 5.04 -5.15
CA GLU A 83 -12.98 4.45 -5.34
C GLU A 83 -13.42 3.60 -4.15
N ALA A 84 -12.48 2.92 -3.49
CA ALA A 84 -12.74 2.14 -2.29
C ALA A 84 -12.75 2.96 -1.00
N GLY A 85 -12.52 4.28 -1.06
CA GLY A 85 -12.49 5.15 0.12
C GLY A 85 -11.33 4.87 1.07
N ILE A 86 -10.22 4.31 0.57
CA ILE A 86 -9.02 4.04 1.39
C ILE A 86 -8.36 5.39 1.71
N PRO A 87 -8.23 5.75 3.00
CA PRO A 87 -7.81 7.10 3.39
C PRO A 87 -6.32 7.37 3.16
N TYR A 88 -5.47 6.33 3.15
CA TYR A 88 -4.01 6.50 3.05
C TYR A 88 -3.43 5.76 1.85
N LEU A 89 -2.75 6.51 0.98
CA LEU A 89 -1.94 5.98 -0.12
C LEU A 89 -0.46 6.19 0.21
N TYR A 90 0.31 5.10 0.19
CA TYR A 90 1.75 5.14 0.41
C TYR A 90 2.50 4.71 -0.85
N LYS A 91 3.38 5.55 -1.38
CA LYS A 91 4.22 5.18 -2.52
C LYS A 91 5.64 4.87 -2.04
N LYS A 92 6.04 3.60 -2.14
CA LYS A 92 7.41 3.15 -1.91
C LYS A 92 8.19 3.25 -3.21
N THR A 93 9.36 3.87 -3.13
CA THR A 93 10.38 3.91 -4.19
C THR A 93 11.70 3.34 -3.69
N ASP A 94 12.59 3.04 -4.62
CA ASP A 94 13.98 2.68 -4.35
C ASP A 94 14.75 3.81 -3.64
N SER A 95 15.60 3.46 -2.67
CA SER A 95 16.34 4.43 -1.85
C SER A 95 17.47 5.13 -2.61
N THR A 96 17.95 4.54 -3.71
CA THR A 96 18.93 5.17 -4.60
C THR A 96 18.28 5.79 -5.84
N LEU A 97 16.95 5.97 -5.78
CA LEU A 97 16.12 6.61 -6.81
C LEU A 97 16.12 5.89 -8.17
N ARG A 98 16.37 4.57 -8.19
CA ARG A 98 16.25 3.78 -9.43
C ARG A 98 14.78 3.62 -9.85
N GLY A 99 14.56 3.48 -11.15
CA GLY A 99 13.25 3.19 -11.73
C GLY A 99 12.51 4.41 -12.29
N ASN A 100 11.19 4.29 -12.43
CA ASN A 100 10.35 5.24 -13.17
C ASN A 100 9.71 6.31 -12.26
N ILE A 101 10.46 6.87 -11.32
CA ILE A 101 9.91 7.77 -10.28
C ILE A 101 9.07 8.90 -10.88
N ALA A 102 9.62 9.66 -11.83
CA ALA A 102 8.90 10.78 -12.46
C ALA A 102 7.63 10.37 -13.23
N ALA A 103 7.47 9.09 -13.58
CA ALA A 103 6.28 8.62 -14.28
C ALA A 103 5.18 8.12 -13.32
N GLU A 104 5.52 7.80 -12.08
CA GLU A 104 4.65 7.14 -11.10
C GLU A 104 4.03 8.09 -10.06
N PHE A 105 4.56 9.31 -9.93
CA PHE A 105 4.02 10.40 -9.12
C PHE A 105 3.31 11.42 -10.01
#